data_AF-A0A023GF20-F1
#
_entry.id   AF-A0A023GF20-F1
#
_cell.length_a   1.000
_cell.length_b   1.000
_cell.length_c   1.000
_cell.angle_alpha   90.00
_cell.angle_beta   90.00
_cell.angle_gamma   90.00
#
_symmetry.space_group_name_H-M   'P 1'
#
loop_
_entity.id
_entity.type
_entity.pdbx_description
1 polymer ?
#
loop_
_entity_poly.entity_id
_entity_poly.type
_entity_poly.pdbx_seq_one_letter_code
_entity_poly.pdbx_strand_id
1 'polypeptide(L)'
;ASTPVAIAPRGEFPTEVKEQAKAFHSALLNVKEALSPLFGKNQQDVTEALLPLDKARLDLTLLYSLNSLFWMYLCTVGEDPKQHAVRRELERVKEYMVRAKQIADKAKAPKLDAGAAQRFIRSSLWTPSDDSASQKSSQEPPRKRRR
;
A
#
# COMPACT_ATOMS: atom_id res chain seq x y z
N ALA A 1 -32.52 32.50 28.52
CA ALA A 1 -32.78 33.39 27.37
C ALA A 1 -32.10 32.77 26.15
N SER A 2 -32.87 32.35 25.15
CA SER A 2 -32.32 31.78 23.92
C SER A 2 -31.77 32.93 23.08
N THR A 3 -30.47 32.94 22.80
CA THR A 3 -29.88 33.89 21.88
C THR A 3 -30.50 33.69 20.49
N PRO A 4 -30.99 34.74 19.82
CA PRO A 4 -31.52 34.61 18.47
C PRO A 4 -30.35 34.26 17.54
N VAL A 5 -30.47 33.13 16.84
CA VAL A 5 -29.52 32.73 15.81
C VAL A 5 -29.60 33.76 14.69
N ALA A 6 -28.60 34.64 14.62
CA ALA A 6 -28.46 35.60 13.54
C ALA A 6 -28.20 34.82 12.25
N ILE A 7 -29.22 34.71 11.40
CA ILE A 7 -29.09 34.09 10.08
C ILE A 7 -28.22 35.04 9.24
N ALA A 8 -27.00 34.61 8.94
CA ALA A 8 -26.05 35.38 8.14
C ALA A 8 -26.67 35.75 6.76
N PRO A 9 -26.34 36.93 6.21
CA PRO A 9 -26.81 37.33 4.88
C PRO A 9 -26.39 36.30 3.82
N ARG A 10 -27.27 36.05 2.85
CA ARG A 10 -27.04 35.07 1.77
C ARG A 10 -25.74 35.41 1.04
N GLY A 11 -24.68 34.66 1.32
CA GLY A 11 -23.36 34.84 0.71
C GLY A 11 -22.19 34.79 1.70
N GLU A 12 -22.43 34.95 3.00
CA GLU A 12 -21.38 34.82 4.02
C GLU A 12 -21.64 33.64 4.96
N PHE A 13 -20.59 32.86 5.23
CA PHE A 13 -20.64 31.80 6.24
C PHE A 13 -20.79 32.41 7.64
N PRO A 14 -21.56 31.77 8.54
CA PRO A 14 -21.63 32.18 9.94
C PRO A 14 -20.23 32.22 10.58
N THR A 15 -20.03 33.13 11.52
CA THR A 15 -18.72 33.37 12.16
C THR A 15 -18.14 32.13 12.82
N GLU A 16 -19.01 31.22 13.29
CA GLU A 16 -18.66 29.97 13.96
C GLU A 16 -18.04 28.93 13.01
N VAL A 17 -18.32 29.03 11.71
CA VAL A 17 -17.91 28.04 10.69
C VAL A 17 -16.91 28.63 9.70
N LYS A 18 -16.66 29.94 9.75
CA LYS A 18 -15.86 30.67 8.76
C LYS A 18 -14.41 30.15 8.70
N GLU A 19 -13.81 29.85 9.84
CA GLU A 19 -12.44 29.33 9.89
C GLU A 19 -12.37 27.88 9.40
N GLN A 20 -13.35 27.04 9.72
CA GLN A 20 -13.45 25.66 9.24
C GLN A 20 -13.67 25.63 7.72
N ALA A 21 -14.50 26.54 7.19
CA ALA A 21 -14.72 26.67 5.75
C ALA A 21 -13.45 27.10 5.01
N LYS A 22 -12.69 28.07 5.57
CA LYS A 22 -11.37 28.46 5.02
C LYS A 22 -10.39 27.28 5.03
N ALA A 23 -10.27 26.59 6.16
CA ALA A 23 -9.39 25.43 6.29
C ALA A 23 -9.76 24.32 5.29
N PHE A 24 -11.05 24.03 5.13
CA PHE A 24 -11.56 23.08 4.14
C PHE A 24 -11.21 23.51 2.71
N HIS A 25 -11.41 24.78 2.37
CA HIS A 25 -11.05 25.32 1.05
C HIS A 25 -9.54 25.19 0.78
N SER A 26 -8.68 25.57 1.73
CA SER A 26 -7.24 25.40 1.62
C SER A 26 -6.84 23.93 1.44
N ALA A 27 -7.48 23.01 2.17
CA ALA A 27 -7.25 21.58 2.00
C ALA A 27 -7.64 21.08 0.59
N LEU A 28 -8.77 21.55 0.04
CA LEU A 28 -9.18 21.23 -1.32
C LEU A 28 -8.20 21.77 -2.38
N LEU A 29 -7.65 22.96 -2.18
CA LEU A 29 -6.60 23.49 -3.06
C LEU A 29 -5.35 22.59 -3.04
N ASN A 30 -4.92 22.14 -1.86
CA ASN A 30 -3.78 21.23 -1.75
C ASN A 30 -4.03 19.90 -2.50
N VAL A 31 -5.24 19.34 -2.40
CA VAL A 31 -5.61 18.14 -3.16
C VAL A 31 -5.57 18.40 -4.67
N LYS A 32 -6.09 19.54 -5.12
CA LYS A 32 -6.06 19.93 -6.54
C LYS A 32 -4.63 20.05 -7.06
N GLU A 33 -3.74 20.69 -6.31
CA GLU A 33 -2.32 20.82 -6.68
C GLU A 33 -1.64 19.46 -6.75
N ALA A 34 -1.90 18.57 -5.78
CA ALA A 34 -1.35 17.21 -5.78
C ALA A 34 -1.83 16.37 -6.98
N LEU A 35 -3.06 16.60 -7.47
CA LEU A 35 -3.63 15.90 -8.62
C LEU A 35 -3.30 16.57 -9.97
N SER A 36 -2.79 17.82 -9.96
CA SER A 36 -2.44 18.58 -11.16
C SER A 36 -1.60 17.81 -12.18
N PRO A 37 -0.56 17.03 -11.79
CA PRO A 37 0.24 16.26 -12.74
C PRO A 37 -0.53 15.18 -13.50
N LEU A 38 -1.67 14.72 -12.96
CA LEU A 38 -2.53 13.71 -13.57
C LEU A 38 -3.51 14.30 -14.59
N PHE A 39 -3.86 15.59 -14.47
CA PHE A 39 -4.75 16.26 -15.42
C PHE A 39 -4.03 16.72 -16.70
N GLY A 40 -2.72 17.00 -16.61
CA GLY A 40 -1.93 17.53 -17.72
C GLY A 40 -1.27 16.48 -18.63
N LYS A 41 -1.39 15.19 -18.33
CA LYS A 41 -0.77 14.10 -19.09
C LYS A 41 -1.82 13.07 -19.49
N ASN A 42 -1.62 12.39 -20.62
CA ASN A 42 -2.46 11.25 -20.97
C ASN A 42 -2.22 10.12 -19.93
N GLN A 43 -3.28 9.41 -19.52
CA GLN A 43 -3.17 8.30 -18.56
C GLN A 43 -2.20 7.21 -19.04
N GLN A 44 -2.09 7.02 -20.36
CA GLN A 44 -1.14 6.08 -20.95
C GLN A 44 0.30 6.51 -20.63
N ASP A 45 0.67 7.75 -20.90
CA ASP A 45 1.99 8.31 -20.62
C ASP A 45 2.36 8.25 -19.13
N VAL A 46 1.37 8.43 -18.24
CA VAL A 46 1.59 8.32 -16.80
C VAL A 46 1.84 6.87 -16.39
N THR A 47 1.12 5.90 -16.98
CA THR A 47 1.12 4.50 -16.54
C THR A 47 2.11 3.59 -17.26
N GLU A 48 2.64 4.00 -18.41
CA GLU A 48 3.51 3.18 -19.26
C GLU A 48 4.85 2.85 -18.60
N ALA A 49 5.39 3.78 -17.79
CA ALA A 49 6.65 3.59 -17.08
C ALA A 49 6.52 2.87 -15.72
N LEU A 50 5.29 2.57 -15.25
CA LEU A 50 5.08 1.98 -13.92
C LEU A 50 5.08 0.45 -13.97
N LEU A 51 5.67 -0.15 -12.92
CA LEU A 51 5.49 -1.56 -12.65
C LEU A 51 4.01 -1.88 -12.39
N PRO A 52 3.53 -3.10 -12.70
CA PRO A 52 2.12 -3.46 -12.50
C PRO A 52 1.61 -3.20 -11.08
N LEU A 53 2.47 -3.41 -10.07
CA LEU A 53 2.14 -3.14 -8.67
C LEU A 53 2.02 -1.65 -8.36
N ASP A 54 2.86 -0.81 -8.96
CA ASP A 54 2.81 0.64 -8.75
C ASP A 54 1.63 1.27 -9.51
N LYS A 55 1.27 0.74 -10.68
CA LYS A 55 0.02 1.07 -11.36
C LYS A 55 -1.20 0.76 -10.49
N ALA A 56 -1.25 -0.45 -9.92
CA ALA A 56 -2.34 -0.83 -9.01
C ALA A 56 -2.42 0.08 -7.77
N ARG A 57 -1.27 0.49 -7.21
CA ARG A 57 -1.24 1.44 -6.08
C ARG A 57 -1.77 2.82 -6.47
N LEU A 58 -1.37 3.33 -7.64
CA LEU A 58 -1.86 4.59 -8.17
C LEU A 58 -3.38 4.55 -8.33
N ASP A 59 -3.91 3.54 -9.04
CA ASP A 59 -5.34 3.39 -9.30
C ASP A 59 -6.15 3.28 -8.00
N LEU A 60 -5.67 2.49 -7.03
CA LEU A 60 -6.31 2.37 -5.72
C LEU A 60 -6.31 3.69 -4.93
N THR A 61 -5.22 4.46 -5.02
CA THR A 61 -5.11 5.76 -4.34
C THR A 61 -6.06 6.78 -4.97
N LEU A 62 -6.20 6.78 -6.30
CA LEU A 62 -7.13 7.65 -7.01
C LEU A 62 -8.58 7.30 -6.68
N LEU A 63 -8.91 6.01 -6.70
CA LEU A 63 -10.24 5.53 -6.35
C LEU A 63 -10.61 5.84 -4.89
N TYR A 64 -9.66 5.70 -3.96
CA TYR A 64 -9.87 6.10 -2.56
C TYR A 64 -10.10 7.61 -2.42
N SER A 65 -9.30 8.41 -3.13
CA SER A 65 -9.39 9.87 -3.12
C SER A 65 -10.74 10.34 -3.66
N LEU A 66 -11.21 9.76 -4.78
CA LEU A 66 -12.51 10.08 -5.37
C LEU A 66 -13.66 9.76 -4.43
N ASN A 67 -13.67 8.56 -3.83
CA ASN A 67 -14.70 8.19 -2.87
C ASN A 67 -14.66 9.06 -1.60
N SER A 68 -13.48 9.50 -1.18
CA SER A 68 -13.32 10.41 -0.04
C SER A 68 -13.83 11.82 -0.36
N LEU A 69 -13.55 12.35 -1.56
CA LEU A 69 -14.12 13.61 -2.04
C LEU A 69 -15.65 13.54 -2.11
N PHE A 70 -16.19 12.41 -2.57
CA PHE A 70 -17.63 12.18 -2.63
C PHE A 70 -18.25 12.10 -1.22
N TRP A 71 -17.59 11.46 -0.26
CA TRP A 71 -18.01 11.47 1.14
C TRP A 71 -18.10 12.90 1.69
N MET A 72 -17.09 13.73 1.44
CA MET A 72 -17.10 15.13 1.86
C MET A 72 -18.22 15.92 1.18
N TYR A 73 -18.48 15.67 -0.10
CA TYR A 73 -19.62 16.27 -0.81
C TYR A 73 -20.95 15.95 -0.12
N LEU A 74 -21.20 14.69 0.22
CA LEU A 74 -22.40 14.29 0.97
C LEU A 74 -22.53 15.04 2.29
N CYS A 75 -21.43 15.19 3.04
CA CYS A 75 -21.41 16.00 4.26
C CYS A 75 -21.82 17.47 3.99
N THR A 76 -21.40 18.06 2.86
CA THR A 76 -21.73 19.47 2.54
C THR A 76 -23.18 19.68 2.14
N VAL A 77 -23.84 18.67 1.55
CA VAL A 77 -25.27 18.74 1.22
C VAL A 77 -26.17 18.32 2.38
N GLY A 78 -25.58 17.88 3.50
CA GLY A 78 -26.30 17.46 4.71
C GLY A 78 -26.81 16.01 4.68
N GLU A 79 -26.34 15.19 3.74
CA GLU A 79 -26.65 13.76 3.70
C GLU A 79 -25.67 12.96 4.59
N ASP A 80 -26.17 11.98 5.33
CA ASP A 80 -25.32 11.09 6.13
C ASP A 80 -24.57 10.11 5.22
N PRO A 81 -23.25 10.23 5.05
CA PRO A 81 -22.50 9.35 4.16
C PRO A 81 -22.45 7.90 4.67
N LYS A 82 -22.73 7.67 5.96
CA LYS A 82 -22.76 6.31 6.53
C LYS A 82 -23.95 5.50 6.02
N GLN A 83 -25.05 6.16 5.66
CA GLN A 83 -26.23 5.53 5.07
C GLN A 83 -26.11 5.42 3.55
N HIS A 84 -25.16 6.12 2.94
CA HIS A 84 -24.93 6.11 1.50
C HIS A 84 -24.03 4.93 1.07
N ALA A 85 -24.19 4.46 -0.17
CA ALA A 85 -23.42 3.35 -0.75
C ALA A 85 -21.90 3.60 -0.79
N VAL A 86 -21.46 4.86 -0.69
CA VAL A 86 -20.04 5.26 -0.68
C VAL A 86 -19.26 4.59 0.46
N ARG A 87 -19.92 4.31 1.60
CA ARG A 87 -19.29 3.58 2.71
C ARG A 87 -18.81 2.19 2.26
N ARG A 88 -19.62 1.47 1.47
CA ARG A 88 -19.26 0.14 0.95
C ARG A 88 -18.12 0.24 -0.04
N GLU A 89 -18.11 1.28 -0.87
CA GLU A 89 -17.03 1.53 -1.82
C GLU A 89 -15.70 1.80 -1.11
N LEU A 90 -15.70 2.58 -0.03
CA LEU A 90 -14.50 2.81 0.79
C LEU A 90 -13.96 1.51 1.41
N GLU A 91 -14.83 0.67 1.97
CA GLU A 91 -14.39 -0.62 2.53
C GLU A 91 -13.82 -1.53 1.43
N ARG A 92 -14.48 -1.59 0.27
CA ARG A 92 -14.00 -2.35 -0.89
C ARG A 92 -12.60 -1.89 -1.31
N VAL A 93 -12.37 -0.59 -1.44
CA VAL A 93 -11.05 -0.04 -1.82
C VAL A 93 -9.99 -0.39 -0.78
N LYS A 94 -10.33 -0.30 0.51
CA LYS A 94 -9.43 -0.66 1.61
C LYS A 94 -9.03 -2.13 1.57
N GLU A 95 -9.97 -3.04 1.29
CA GLU A 95 -9.67 -4.46 1.10
C GLU A 95 -8.65 -4.67 -0.04
N TYR A 96 -8.82 -3.98 -1.17
CA TYR A 96 -7.87 -4.08 -2.29
C TYR A 96 -6.50 -3.47 -1.96
N MET A 97 -6.45 -2.38 -1.18
CA MET A 97 -5.18 -1.84 -0.68
C MET A 97 -4.44 -2.83 0.22
N VAL A 98 -5.16 -3.54 1.11
CA VAL A 98 -4.58 -4.60 1.93
C VAL A 98 -4.04 -5.74 1.07
N ARG A 99 -4.77 -6.15 0.03
CA ARG A 99 -4.30 -7.17 -0.92
C ARG A 99 -3.04 -6.73 -1.67
N ALA A 100 -3.00 -5.50 -2.16
CA ALA A 100 -1.82 -4.93 -2.83
C ALA A 100 -0.59 -4.90 -1.89
N LYS A 101 -0.81 -4.56 -0.61
CA LYS A 101 0.23 -4.62 0.43
C LYS A 101 0.73 -6.05 0.66
N GLN A 102 -0.16 -7.03 0.79
CA GLN A 102 0.22 -8.43 0.96
C GLN A 102 1.05 -8.96 -0.23
N ILE A 103 0.71 -8.57 -1.45
CA ILE A 103 1.50 -8.93 -2.64
C ILE A 103 2.91 -8.32 -2.56
N ALA A 104 3.00 -7.04 -2.17
CA ALA A 104 4.27 -6.35 -1.99
C ALA A 104 5.14 -7.02 -0.90
N ASP A 105 4.52 -7.44 0.21
CA ASP A 105 5.20 -8.04 1.35
C ASP A 105 5.66 -9.48 1.04
N LYS A 106 4.89 -10.24 0.25
CA LYS A 106 5.29 -11.58 -0.24
C LYS A 106 6.60 -11.54 -1.03
N ALA A 107 6.85 -10.48 -1.79
CA ALA A 107 8.11 -10.33 -2.52
C ALA A 107 9.33 -10.18 -1.58
N LYS A 108 9.11 -9.74 -0.33
CA LYS A 108 10.15 -9.56 0.70
C LYS A 108 10.28 -10.75 1.66
N ALA A 109 9.42 -11.76 1.52
CA ALA A 109 9.40 -12.90 2.43
C ALA A 109 10.70 -13.74 2.32
N PRO A 110 11.23 -14.25 3.44
CA PRO A 110 12.40 -15.11 3.42
C PRO A 110 12.12 -16.37 2.59
N LYS A 111 13.03 -16.70 1.67
CA LYS A 111 12.95 -17.91 0.87
C LYS A 111 13.67 -19.03 1.60
N LEU A 112 13.02 -20.19 1.73
CA LEU A 112 13.66 -21.39 2.27
C LEU A 112 14.71 -21.91 1.27
N ASP A 113 15.91 -22.21 1.75
CA ASP A 113 16.92 -22.92 0.97
C ASP A 113 16.55 -24.41 0.93
N ALA A 114 15.91 -24.82 -0.16
CA ALA A 114 15.53 -26.21 -0.39
C ALA A 114 16.73 -27.17 -0.37
N GLY A 115 17.91 -26.70 -0.80
CA GLY A 115 19.14 -27.48 -0.76
C GLY A 115 19.65 -27.70 0.66
N ALA A 116 19.60 -26.66 1.51
CA ALA A 116 19.91 -26.80 2.94
C ALA A 116 18.93 -27.75 3.63
N ALA A 117 17.62 -27.60 3.37
CA ALA A 117 16.60 -28.50 3.91
C ALA A 117 16.84 -29.98 3.51
N GLN A 118 17.17 -30.24 2.24
CA GLN A 118 17.53 -31.58 1.76
C GLN A 118 18.78 -32.13 2.46
N ARG A 119 19.81 -31.30 2.69
CA ARG A 119 21.01 -31.73 3.44
C ARG A 119 20.66 -32.14 4.87
N PHE A 120 19.85 -31.34 5.57
CA PHE A 120 19.41 -31.69 6.92
C PHE A 120 18.64 -33.02 6.98
N ILE A 121 17.73 -33.23 6.04
CA ILE A 121 16.98 -34.49 5.92
C ILE A 121 17.92 -35.66 5.62
N ARG A 122 18.86 -35.49 4.70
CA ARG A 122 19.80 -36.56 4.33
C ARG A 122 20.76 -36.92 5.46
N SER A 123 21.19 -35.93 6.26
CA SER A 123 22.00 -36.20 7.45
C SER A 123 21.20 -36.85 8.58
N SER A 124 19.93 -36.51 8.76
CA SER A 124 19.11 -37.12 9.83
C SER A 124 18.68 -38.55 9.51
N LEU A 125 18.55 -38.89 8.23
CA LEU A 125 18.28 -40.25 7.75
C LEU A 125 19.54 -41.10 7.58
N TRP A 126 20.72 -40.55 7.87
CA TRP A 126 21.95 -41.32 7.81
C TRP A 126 22.04 -42.27 9.00
N THR A 127 21.84 -43.56 8.74
CA THR A 127 22.18 -44.64 9.67
C THR A 127 23.61 -45.10 9.39
N PRO A 128 24.48 -45.24 10.40
CA PRO A 128 25.74 -45.94 10.22
C PRO A 128 25.39 -47.39 9.88
N SER A 129 25.64 -47.81 8.65
CA SER A 129 25.80 -49.23 8.38
C SER A 129 27.02 -49.70 9.19
N ASP A 130 26.93 -50.88 9.82
CA ASP A 130 28.00 -51.53 10.60
C ASP A 130 29.28 -51.88 9.78
N ASP A 131 29.51 -51.22 8.64
CA ASP A 131 30.66 -51.37 7.77
C ASP A 131 31.61 -50.17 7.85
N SER A 132 31.90 -49.67 9.06
CA SER A 132 33.05 -48.79 9.28
C SER A 132 34.36 -49.58 9.26
N ALA A 133 34.65 -50.23 8.14
CA ALA A 133 35.91 -50.90 7.87
C ALA A 133 36.35 -50.79 6.40
N SER A 134 36.09 -49.68 5.70
CA SER A 134 36.91 -49.28 4.54
C SER A 134 36.53 -47.91 3.99
N GLN A 135 37.36 -46.91 4.28
CA GLN A 135 37.84 -45.87 3.33
C GLN A 135 38.36 -44.66 4.12
N LYS A 136 39.52 -44.84 4.75
CA LYS A 136 40.53 -43.78 4.81
C LYS A 136 41.34 -43.88 3.51
N SER A 137 41.13 -42.97 2.56
CA SER A 137 42.11 -42.69 1.51
C SER A 137 42.13 -41.20 1.18
N SER A 138 43.03 -40.52 1.89
CA SER A 138 43.97 -39.51 1.39
C SER A 138 43.55 -38.62 0.22
N GLN A 139 43.40 -37.31 0.46
CA GLN A 139 43.94 -36.26 -0.43
C GLN A 139 44.34 -35.02 0.40
N GLU A 140 45.66 -34.86 0.60
CA GLU A 140 46.30 -33.65 1.10
C GLU A 140 46.68 -32.75 -0.10
N PRO A 141 46.45 -31.42 -0.08
CA PRO A 141 46.68 -30.57 -1.25
C PRO A 141 48.17 -30.22 -1.44
N PRO A 142 48.66 -30.05 -2.69
CA PRO A 142 50.09 -29.95 -2.97
C PRO A 142 50.66 -28.57 -2.58
N ARG A 143 51.74 -28.57 -1.78
CA ARG A 143 52.58 -27.40 -1.49
C ARG A 143 53.35 -26.95 -2.74
N LYS A 144 53.07 -25.74 -3.24
CA LYS A 144 53.86 -25.08 -4.29
C LYS A 144 55.27 -24.73 -3.76
N ARG A 145 56.32 -25.27 -4.40
CA ARG A 145 57.70 -24.82 -4.22
C ARG A 145 57.94 -23.53 -5.01
N ARG A 146 58.34 -22.47 -4.32
CA ARG A 146 58.89 -21.24 -4.91
C ARG A 146 60.29 -21.54 -5.49
N ARG A 147 60.55 -21.08 -6.71
CA ARG A 147 61.88 -20.69 -7.19
C ARG A 147 61.81 -19.20 -7.49
#